data_AF-A0A813DGF9-F1
#
_entry.id   AF-A0A813DGF9-F1
#
_cell.length_a   1.000
_cell.length_b   1.000
_cell.length_c   1.000
_cell.angle_alpha   90.00
_cell.angle_beta   90.00
_cell.angle_gamma   90.00
#
_symmetry.space_group_name_H-M   'P 1'
#
loop_
_entity.id
_entity.type
_entity.pdbx_description
1 polymer ?
#
loop_
_entity_poly.entity_id
_entity_poly.type
_entity_poly.pdbx_seq_one_letter_code
_entity_poly.pdbx_strand_id
1 'polypeptide(L)'
;MTQPDPSLAGVNGTSLTCSSMQSAGTDDAECIICFESLSSRGGSVPLPCDCKVLYCSHCWDRALAASMSACGWALCPSCRSPMQVDLEPKCGRLLFTRSPGGAPGQAMQDEWRKRLYEQAKPMQIQLLQEYGAKFRCSSLQGPLAAGGEPSPAAADSGTADRVMGDEPAASAADEAAAEPTLGASCSSSSRSPGDRSPTDSAQEPPRCVCGSRLACTSVRERVMSFIAEETPVPLSNSLLERLMLRPPIMCDLCSQQVSPAGNVWTCENGRRTVLHSVAYDVCEACFAYHAHGIEIPELSSSELGDSMELDEDSDRDELDPEDFDSEDEA
;
A
#
# COMPACT_ATOMS: atom_id res chain seq x y z
N MET A 1 -26.38 -27.17 -40.94
CA MET A 1 -25.52 -28.09 -40.17
C MET A 1 -24.09 -27.76 -40.55
N THR A 2 -23.51 -26.78 -39.85
CA THR A 2 -22.19 -26.22 -40.14
C THR A 2 -21.29 -26.67 -39.01
N GLN A 3 -20.27 -27.48 -39.32
CA GLN A 3 -19.35 -27.99 -38.31
C GLN A 3 -18.42 -26.87 -37.81
N PRO A 4 -18.07 -26.81 -36.51
CA PRO A 4 -17.08 -25.88 -36.00
C PRO A 4 -15.65 -26.36 -36.29
N ASP A 5 -14.82 -25.42 -36.73
CA ASP A 5 -13.38 -25.55 -36.98
C ASP A 5 -12.61 -25.84 -35.67
N PRO A 6 -11.80 -26.91 -35.59
CA PRO A 6 -10.92 -27.18 -34.46
C PRO A 6 -9.51 -26.67 -34.77
N SER A 7 -9.29 -25.37 -34.69
CA SER A 7 -7.94 -24.81 -34.92
C SER A 7 -7.64 -23.59 -34.05
N LEU A 8 -7.31 -23.82 -32.78
CA LEU A 8 -6.32 -23.02 -32.05
C LEU A 8 -5.53 -23.95 -31.10
N ALA A 9 -4.46 -24.51 -31.65
CA ALA A 9 -3.47 -25.28 -30.94
C ALA A 9 -2.52 -24.35 -30.15
N GLY A 10 -2.40 -24.63 -28.86
CA GLY A 10 -1.12 -24.66 -28.13
C GLY A 10 -0.24 -23.43 -28.15
N VAL A 11 -0.50 -22.48 -27.23
CA VAL A 11 0.54 -21.53 -26.78
C VAL A 11 1.52 -22.33 -25.92
N ASN A 12 2.65 -22.71 -26.50
CA ASN A 12 3.74 -23.40 -25.80
C ASN A 12 4.29 -22.51 -24.68
N GLY A 13 3.92 -22.80 -23.43
CA GLY A 13 4.59 -22.27 -22.25
C GLY A 13 6.00 -22.86 -22.18
N THR A 14 6.97 -22.18 -22.78
CA THR A 14 8.39 -22.46 -22.59
C THR A 14 8.76 -22.20 -21.13
N SER A 15 8.71 -23.26 -20.33
CA SER A 15 9.36 -23.32 -19.03
C SER A 15 10.87 -23.17 -19.25
N LEU A 16 11.39 -21.99 -18.98
CA LEU A 16 12.81 -21.65 -19.10
C LEU A 16 13.59 -22.37 -18.00
N THR A 17 13.96 -23.62 -18.26
CA THR A 17 14.97 -24.32 -17.48
C THR A 17 16.33 -23.69 -17.75
N CYS A 18 16.95 -23.18 -16.70
CA CYS A 18 18.29 -22.57 -16.67
C CYS A 18 19.35 -23.55 -17.20
N SER A 19 19.65 -23.48 -18.50
CA SER A 19 20.78 -24.19 -19.10
C SER A 19 22.03 -23.32 -18.94
N SER A 20 22.85 -23.70 -17.97
CA SER A 20 24.10 -23.06 -17.60
C SER A 20 25.18 -23.30 -18.68
N MET A 21 25.24 -22.44 -19.70
CA MET A 21 26.40 -22.38 -20.60
C MET A 21 27.40 -21.35 -20.06
N GLN A 22 28.62 -21.81 -19.79
CA GLN A 22 29.73 -21.02 -19.28
C GLN A 22 30.34 -20.18 -20.42
N SER A 23 29.96 -18.92 -20.54
CA SER A 23 30.66 -17.94 -21.37
C SER A 23 31.70 -17.20 -20.54
N ALA A 24 32.98 -17.47 -20.81
CA ALA A 24 34.12 -16.78 -20.23
C ALA A 24 34.16 -15.33 -20.73
N GLY A 25 33.99 -14.38 -19.81
CA GLY A 25 33.90 -12.95 -20.08
C GLY A 25 32.55 -12.37 -19.66
N THR A 26 32.16 -12.58 -18.40
CA THR A 26 31.04 -11.82 -17.83
C THR A 26 31.56 -10.41 -17.56
N ASP A 27 31.48 -9.53 -18.56
CA ASP A 27 31.45 -8.10 -18.30
C ASP A 27 30.41 -7.87 -17.20
N ASP A 28 30.79 -7.18 -16.14
CA ASP A 28 29.93 -6.84 -15.01
C ASP A 28 28.74 -6.04 -15.54
N ALA A 29 27.66 -6.73 -15.89
CA ALA A 29 26.48 -6.10 -16.40
C ALA A 29 25.89 -5.20 -15.31
N GLU A 30 25.71 -3.92 -15.62
CA GLU A 30 25.20 -2.91 -14.70
C GLU A 30 23.75 -2.54 -15.03
N CYS A 31 23.00 -2.17 -13.99
CA CYS A 31 21.67 -1.61 -14.15
C CYS A 31 21.74 -0.23 -14.80
N ILE A 32 21.02 0.01 -15.90
CA ILE A 32 21.08 1.31 -16.59
C ILE A 32 20.53 2.49 -15.77
N ILE A 33 19.75 2.23 -14.71
CA ILE A 33 19.10 3.27 -13.89
C ILE A 33 19.99 3.65 -12.71
N CYS A 34 20.50 2.68 -11.95
CA CYS A 34 21.30 2.96 -10.75
C CYS A 34 22.81 2.77 -10.95
N PHE A 35 23.24 2.28 -12.13
CA PHE A 35 24.64 1.97 -12.46
C PHE A 35 25.33 1.02 -11.47
N GLU A 36 24.56 0.15 -10.82
CA GLU A 36 25.10 -0.87 -9.92
C GLU A 36 25.17 -2.23 -10.61
N SER A 37 26.16 -3.03 -10.24
CA SER A 37 26.32 -4.40 -10.74
C SER A 37 25.05 -5.22 -10.50
N LEU A 38 24.56 -5.87 -11.55
CA LEU A 38 23.35 -6.69 -11.45
C LEU A 38 23.59 -7.92 -10.58
N SER A 39 24.82 -8.43 -10.52
CA SER A 39 25.21 -9.55 -9.65
C SER A 39 24.97 -9.24 -8.17
N SER A 40 25.26 -8.01 -7.72
CA SER A 40 25.01 -7.60 -6.32
C SER A 40 23.54 -7.32 -6.02
N ARG A 41 22.72 -7.09 -7.07
CA ARG A 41 21.29 -6.79 -6.98
C ARG A 41 20.36 -7.98 -7.25
N GLY A 42 20.91 -9.20 -7.32
CA GLY A 42 20.14 -10.42 -7.55
C GLY A 42 19.83 -10.73 -9.02
N GLY A 43 20.54 -10.10 -9.95
CA GLY A 43 20.49 -10.34 -11.39
C GLY A 43 19.69 -9.30 -12.18
N SER A 44 19.65 -9.51 -13.51
CA SER A 44 18.84 -8.72 -14.43
C SER A 44 17.39 -9.21 -14.43
N VAL A 45 16.45 -8.28 -14.61
CA VAL A 45 15.04 -8.64 -14.86
C VAL A 45 14.88 -9.06 -16.32
N PRO A 46 14.28 -10.24 -16.61
CA PRO A 46 13.93 -10.60 -17.97
C PRO A 46 12.82 -9.68 -18.48
N LEU A 47 13.07 -8.98 -19.59
CA LEU A 47 12.10 -8.06 -20.18
C LEU A 47 11.13 -8.83 -21.10
N PRO A 48 9.82 -8.60 -21.01
CA PRO A 48 8.84 -9.23 -21.90
C PRO A 48 8.75 -8.55 -23.29
N CYS A 49 9.55 -7.52 -23.54
CA CYS A 49 9.67 -6.83 -24.83
C CYS A 49 11.07 -7.03 -25.44
N ASP A 50 11.27 -6.56 -26.67
CA ASP A 50 12.51 -6.76 -27.44
C ASP A 50 13.69 -5.89 -26.99
N CYS A 51 13.52 -5.11 -25.92
CA CYS A 51 14.58 -4.28 -25.34
C CYS A 51 15.77 -5.14 -24.89
N LYS A 52 16.99 -4.64 -25.15
CA LYS A 52 18.25 -5.27 -24.71
C LYS A 52 18.88 -4.61 -23.50
N VAL A 53 18.20 -3.62 -22.93
CA VAL A 53 18.64 -2.86 -21.78
C VAL A 53 18.44 -3.68 -20.51
N LEU A 54 19.39 -3.58 -19.58
CA LEU A 54 19.38 -4.36 -18.34
C LEU A 54 18.99 -3.49 -17.14
N TYR A 55 18.10 -4.03 -16.32
CA TYR A 55 17.60 -3.40 -15.10
C TYR A 55 17.71 -4.37 -13.93
N CYS A 56 18.02 -3.87 -12.74
CA CYS A 56 17.79 -4.63 -11.52
C CYS A 56 16.29 -4.66 -11.17
N SER A 57 15.87 -5.63 -10.37
CA SER A 57 14.46 -5.80 -9.96
C SER A 57 13.87 -4.54 -9.34
N HIS A 58 14.62 -3.87 -8.47
CA HIS A 58 14.16 -2.67 -7.78
C HIS A 58 13.92 -1.48 -8.71
N CYS A 59 14.88 -1.19 -9.61
CA CYS A 59 14.75 -0.08 -10.56
C CYS A 59 13.66 -0.35 -11.61
N TRP A 60 13.50 -1.60 -12.05
CA TRP A 60 12.43 -2.00 -12.95
C TRP A 60 11.06 -1.77 -12.30
N ASP A 61 10.83 -2.33 -11.11
CA ASP A 61 9.57 -2.19 -10.37
C ASP A 61 9.22 -0.72 -10.09
N ARG A 62 10.19 0.06 -9.61
CA ARG A 62 10.00 1.49 -9.35
C ARG A 62 9.65 2.27 -10.61
N ALA A 63 10.26 1.95 -11.74
CA ALA A 63 9.98 2.65 -12.99
C ALA A 63 8.58 2.29 -13.54
N LEU A 64 8.13 1.03 -13.38
CA LEU A 64 6.75 0.64 -13.70
C LEU A 64 5.73 1.32 -12.77
N ALA A 65 6.02 1.38 -11.47
CA ALA A 65 5.18 2.08 -10.51
C ALA A 65 5.05 3.57 -10.87
N ALA A 66 6.18 4.21 -11.21
CA ALA A 66 6.18 5.61 -11.64
C ALA A 66 5.36 5.85 -12.92
N SER A 67 5.48 4.96 -13.92
CA SER A 67 4.66 5.11 -15.12
C SER A 67 3.17 4.90 -14.82
N MET A 68 2.82 3.99 -13.92
CA MET A 68 1.43 3.77 -13.52
C MET A 68 0.83 4.98 -12.82
N SER A 69 1.57 5.62 -11.93
CA SER A 69 1.11 6.86 -11.29
C SER A 69 0.99 8.01 -12.30
N ALA A 70 1.89 8.07 -13.29
CA ALA A 70 1.92 9.17 -14.26
C ALA A 70 0.87 9.04 -15.39
N CYS A 71 0.61 7.82 -15.88
CA CYS A 71 -0.24 7.60 -17.06
C CYS A 71 -1.27 6.49 -16.91
N GLY A 72 -1.37 5.85 -15.74
CA GLY A 72 -2.30 4.75 -15.48
C GLY A 72 -1.83 3.38 -15.97
N TRP A 73 -0.64 3.29 -16.60
CA TRP A 73 -0.11 2.06 -17.21
C TRP A 73 1.31 1.73 -16.74
N ALA A 74 1.58 0.44 -16.55
CA ALA A 74 2.96 -0.05 -16.41
C ALA A 74 3.61 -0.03 -17.80
N LEU A 75 4.62 0.82 -17.99
CA LEU A 75 5.30 0.99 -19.27
C LEU A 75 6.77 0.64 -19.13
N CYS A 76 7.33 -0.09 -20.10
CA CYS A 76 8.77 -0.33 -20.14
C CYS A 76 9.53 1.01 -20.17
N PRO A 77 10.54 1.24 -19.31
CA PRO A 77 11.28 2.49 -19.27
C PRO A 77 12.08 2.78 -20.55
N SER A 78 12.39 1.74 -21.34
CA SER A 78 13.08 1.87 -22.63
C SER A 78 12.12 2.15 -23.79
N CYS A 79 11.25 1.19 -24.14
CA CYS A 79 10.42 1.27 -25.34
C CYS A 79 9.00 1.78 -25.09
N ARG A 80 8.65 2.06 -23.83
CA ARG A 80 7.30 2.48 -23.40
C ARG A 80 6.16 1.53 -23.80
N SER A 81 6.48 0.28 -24.17
CA SER A 81 5.45 -0.73 -24.45
C SER A 81 4.66 -1.02 -23.17
N PRO A 82 3.33 -1.20 -23.26
CA PRO A 82 2.49 -1.51 -22.12
C PRO A 82 2.79 -2.92 -21.59
N MET A 83 2.87 -3.01 -20.27
CA MET A 83 3.17 -4.22 -19.52
C MET A 83 1.98 -4.60 -18.68
N GLN A 84 1.61 -5.88 -18.75
CA GLN A 84 0.72 -6.51 -17.82
C GLN A 84 1.54 -7.08 -16.66
N VAL A 85 1.07 -6.82 -15.46
CA VAL A 85 1.71 -7.28 -14.22
C VAL A 85 0.75 -8.21 -13.51
N ASP A 86 1.25 -9.38 -13.16
CA ASP A 86 0.54 -10.41 -12.41
C ASP A 86 1.40 -10.83 -11.21
N LEU A 87 0.77 -11.23 -10.11
CA LEU A 87 1.45 -11.82 -8.97
C LEU A 87 1.29 -13.34 -9.02
N GLU A 88 2.39 -14.07 -9.08
CA GLU A 88 2.36 -15.53 -9.01
C GLU A 88 2.11 -15.99 -7.56
N PRO A 89 0.96 -16.63 -7.25
CA PRO A 89 0.57 -16.91 -5.87
C PRO A 89 1.49 -17.88 -5.13
N LYS A 90 2.21 -18.73 -5.86
CA LYS A 90 3.06 -19.78 -5.25
C LYS A 90 4.35 -19.23 -4.66
N CYS A 91 4.90 -18.19 -5.28
CA CYS A 91 6.23 -17.67 -4.95
C CYS A 91 6.20 -16.19 -4.55
N GLY A 92 5.06 -15.51 -4.69
CA GLY A 92 4.94 -14.08 -4.42
C GLY A 92 5.77 -13.21 -5.39
N ARG A 93 6.11 -13.75 -6.57
CA ARG A 93 6.90 -13.04 -7.57
C ARG A 93 6.00 -12.37 -8.60
N LEU A 94 6.41 -11.18 -9.02
CA LEU A 94 5.79 -10.49 -10.13
C LEU A 94 6.17 -11.13 -11.47
N LEU A 95 5.14 -11.46 -12.26
CA LEU A 95 5.24 -11.86 -13.64
C LEU A 95 4.90 -10.67 -14.53
N PHE A 96 5.79 -10.38 -15.47
CA PHE A 96 5.63 -9.31 -16.44
C PHE A 96 5.36 -9.92 -17.80
N THR A 97 4.26 -9.53 -18.42
CA THR A 97 3.91 -9.94 -19.79
C THR A 97 3.68 -8.70 -20.63
N ARG A 98 3.98 -8.78 -21.93
CA ARG A 98 3.67 -7.68 -22.85
C ARG A 98 2.17 -7.69 -23.10
N SER A 99 1.51 -6.55 -22.92
CA SER A 99 0.08 -6.45 -23.25
C SER A 99 -0.10 -6.60 -24.77
N PRO A 100 -0.97 -7.50 -25.24
CA PRO A 100 -1.12 -7.81 -26.68
C PRO A 100 -1.85 -6.72 -27.49
N GLY A 101 -2.35 -5.66 -26.86
CA GLY A 101 -3.13 -4.60 -27.51
C GLY A 101 -2.52 -3.21 -27.34
N GLY A 102 -2.88 -2.27 -28.23
CA GLY A 102 -2.59 -0.84 -28.08
C GLY A 102 -3.16 -0.24 -26.80
N ALA A 103 -2.92 1.05 -26.56
CA ALA A 103 -3.32 1.75 -25.34
C ALA A 103 -4.81 1.49 -25.01
N PRO A 104 -5.12 0.78 -23.92
CA PRO A 104 -6.51 0.48 -23.61
C PRO A 104 -7.26 1.70 -23.06
N GLY A 105 -8.59 1.65 -23.08
CA GLY A 105 -9.43 2.68 -22.46
C GLY A 105 -9.28 2.75 -20.94
N GLN A 106 -9.73 3.85 -20.32
CA GLN A 106 -9.67 4.06 -18.87
C GLN A 106 -10.32 2.94 -18.05
N ALA A 107 -11.42 2.36 -18.52
CA ALA A 107 -12.10 1.25 -17.82
C ALA A 107 -11.17 0.04 -17.56
N MET A 108 -10.22 -0.21 -18.46
CA MET A 108 -9.27 -1.30 -18.30
C MET A 108 -8.16 -0.97 -17.28
N GLN A 109 -7.98 0.31 -16.92
CA GLN A 109 -7.02 0.73 -15.88
C GLN A 109 -7.46 0.27 -14.48
N ASP A 110 -8.71 0.53 -14.12
CA ASP A 110 -9.21 0.15 -12.80
C ASP A 110 -9.37 -1.36 -12.66
N GLU A 111 -9.72 -2.04 -13.77
CA GLU A 111 -9.82 -3.50 -13.81
C GLU A 111 -8.48 -4.18 -13.53
N TRP A 112 -7.37 -3.70 -14.12
CA TRP A 112 -6.07 -4.33 -13.88
C TRP A 112 -5.59 -4.12 -12.44
N ARG A 113 -5.81 -2.94 -11.85
CA ARG A 113 -5.46 -2.66 -10.43
C ARG A 113 -6.24 -3.58 -9.51
N LYS A 114 -7.56 -3.63 -9.68
CA LYS A 114 -8.45 -4.50 -8.90
C LYS A 114 -7.96 -5.94 -8.94
N ARG A 115 -7.66 -6.45 -10.13
CA ARG A 115 -7.13 -7.81 -10.32
C ARG A 115 -5.80 -8.04 -9.61
N LEU A 116 -4.85 -7.09 -9.67
CA LEU A 116 -3.57 -7.23 -8.98
C LEU A 116 -3.75 -7.23 -7.45
N TYR A 117 -4.65 -6.40 -6.91
CA TYR A 117 -5.00 -6.40 -5.50
C TYR A 117 -5.66 -7.71 -5.06
N GLU A 118 -6.59 -8.25 -5.86
CA GLU A 118 -7.21 -9.55 -5.61
C GLU A 118 -6.18 -10.69 -5.58
N GLN A 119 -5.17 -10.64 -6.45
CA GLN A 119 -4.05 -11.60 -6.44
C GLN A 119 -3.14 -11.43 -5.21
N ALA A 120 -2.90 -10.19 -4.77
CA ALA A 120 -2.02 -9.87 -3.63
C ALA A 120 -2.64 -10.14 -2.26
N LYS A 121 -3.96 -9.96 -2.14
CA LYS A 121 -4.72 -10.12 -0.89
C LYS A 121 -4.48 -11.46 -0.15
N PRO A 122 -4.57 -12.66 -0.77
CA PRO A 122 -4.34 -13.91 -0.05
C PRO A 122 -2.91 -14.02 0.49
N MET A 123 -1.92 -13.53 -0.27
CA MET A 123 -0.52 -13.52 0.18
C MET A 123 -0.33 -12.60 1.39
N GLN A 124 -0.93 -11.41 1.38
CA GLN A 124 -0.85 -10.52 2.54
C GLN A 124 -1.50 -11.13 3.79
N ILE A 125 -2.67 -11.75 3.64
CA ILE A 125 -3.37 -12.41 4.76
C ILE A 125 -2.46 -13.49 5.36
N GLN A 126 -1.80 -14.30 4.53
CA GLN A 126 -0.85 -15.31 4.98
C GLN A 126 0.32 -14.68 5.76
N LEU A 127 0.92 -13.60 5.24
CA LEU A 127 2.02 -12.90 5.91
C LEU A 127 1.62 -12.36 7.30
N LEU A 128 0.40 -11.83 7.43
CA LEU A 128 -0.13 -11.36 8.72
C LEU A 128 -0.39 -12.52 9.69
N GLN A 129 -0.94 -13.64 9.21
CA GLN A 129 -1.16 -14.84 10.02
C GLN A 129 0.16 -15.43 10.53
N GLU A 130 1.17 -15.52 9.65
CA GLU A 130 2.52 -15.98 10.01
C GLU A 130 3.17 -15.05 11.05
N TYR A 131 3.01 -13.73 10.89
CA TYR A 131 3.45 -12.75 11.87
C TYR A 131 2.82 -13.03 13.24
N GLY A 132 1.49 -13.10 13.31
CA GLY A 132 0.79 -13.32 14.58
C GLY A 132 1.03 -14.68 15.23
N ALA A 133 1.23 -15.74 14.44
CA ALA A 133 1.57 -17.07 14.94
C ALA A 133 2.89 -17.08 15.74
N LYS A 134 3.88 -16.25 15.35
CA LYS A 134 5.14 -16.11 16.08
C LYS A 134 4.94 -15.57 17.50
N PHE A 135 3.92 -14.74 17.73
CA PHE A 135 3.66 -14.14 19.05
C PHE A 135 2.84 -15.03 19.98
N ARG A 136 1.94 -15.86 19.42
CA ARG A 136 1.15 -16.80 20.24
C ARG A 136 2.01 -17.86 20.93
N CYS A 137 3.11 -18.28 20.29
CA CYS A 137 4.01 -19.30 20.86
C CYS A 137 4.81 -18.76 22.07
N SER A 138 5.17 -17.48 22.05
CA SER A 138 6.00 -16.86 23.10
C SER A 138 5.24 -16.55 24.38
N SER A 139 3.94 -16.24 24.30
CA SER A 139 3.14 -15.82 25.48
C SER A 139 2.75 -17.00 26.39
N LEU A 140 2.61 -18.21 25.85
CA LEU A 140 2.21 -19.40 26.62
C LEU A 140 3.38 -20.09 27.36
N GLN A 141 4.61 -19.59 27.22
CA GLN A 141 5.78 -20.10 27.97
C GLN A 141 6.06 -19.34 29.27
N GLY A 142 5.10 -18.52 29.75
CA GLY A 142 5.13 -18.08 31.14
C GLY A 142 5.18 -19.32 32.04
N PRO A 143 6.12 -19.39 33.01
CA PRO A 143 6.24 -20.56 33.86
C PRO A 143 4.87 -20.80 34.49
N LEU A 144 4.31 -21.98 34.23
CA LEU A 144 3.24 -22.59 35.02
C LEU A 144 3.76 -22.64 36.46
N ALA A 145 3.68 -21.52 37.16
CA ALA A 145 3.95 -21.41 38.57
C ALA A 145 2.92 -22.32 39.21
N ALA A 146 3.42 -23.47 39.65
CA ALA A 146 2.66 -24.51 40.29
C ALA A 146 1.83 -23.92 41.43
N GLY A 147 0.50 -23.98 41.29
CA GLY A 147 -0.43 -24.24 42.38
C GLY A 147 -0.39 -23.31 43.60
N GLY A 148 -0.58 -22.00 43.40
CA GLY A 148 -1.13 -21.16 44.46
C GLY A 148 -2.66 -21.10 44.34
N GLU A 149 -3.39 -21.92 45.10
CA GLU A 149 -4.85 -21.80 45.24
C GLU A 149 -5.24 -20.37 45.64
N PRO A 150 -6.07 -19.65 44.87
CA PRO A 150 -6.59 -18.36 45.28
C PRO A 150 -7.65 -18.55 46.37
N SER A 151 -7.31 -18.11 47.57
CA SER A 151 -8.21 -18.02 48.72
C SER A 151 -9.33 -16.99 48.45
N PRO A 152 -10.61 -17.33 48.66
CA PRO A 152 -11.73 -16.41 48.46
C PRO A 152 -11.87 -15.48 49.67
N ALA A 153 -11.52 -14.20 49.52
CA ALA A 153 -11.81 -13.20 50.54
C ALA A 153 -12.39 -11.91 49.94
N ALA A 154 -13.67 -11.71 50.28
CA ALA A 154 -14.36 -10.49 50.63
C ALA A 154 -14.48 -9.35 49.59
N ALA A 155 -15.73 -9.15 49.19
CA ALA A 155 -16.27 -7.91 48.67
C ALA A 155 -16.02 -6.74 49.65
N ASP A 156 -15.59 -5.60 49.12
CA ASP A 156 -15.85 -4.31 49.74
C ASP A 156 -16.27 -3.29 48.67
N SER A 157 -17.42 -2.69 48.94
CA SER A 157 -18.16 -1.77 48.08
C SER A 157 -17.94 -0.36 48.62
N GLY A 158 -17.18 0.46 47.88
CA GLY A 158 -16.85 1.84 48.25
C GLY A 158 -17.16 2.82 47.13
N THR A 159 -18.35 3.41 47.20
CA THR A 159 -18.78 4.64 46.53
C THR A 159 -17.90 5.84 46.92
N ALA A 160 -17.48 6.67 45.96
CA ALA A 160 -17.29 8.11 46.18
C ALA A 160 -17.16 8.90 44.87
N ASP A 161 -18.25 9.57 44.55
CA ASP A 161 -18.36 10.89 43.92
C ASP A 161 -17.10 11.77 43.99
N ARG A 162 -16.70 12.36 42.85
CA ARG A 162 -15.77 13.50 42.86
C ARG A 162 -15.93 14.44 41.65
N VAL A 163 -16.74 15.46 41.88
CA VAL A 163 -16.50 16.91 41.66
C VAL A 163 -15.90 17.32 40.29
N MET A 164 -16.77 17.93 39.47
CA MET A 164 -16.41 18.88 38.42
C MET A 164 -15.87 20.18 39.03
N GLY A 165 -14.75 20.69 38.51
CA GLY A 165 -14.17 21.97 38.90
C GLY A 165 -13.46 22.64 37.73
N ASP A 166 -14.00 23.81 37.37
CA ASP A 166 -13.44 25.00 36.72
C ASP A 166 -12.41 24.90 35.58
N GLU A 167 -12.87 25.37 34.42
CA GLU A 167 -12.10 25.72 33.23
C GLU A 167 -11.92 27.26 33.18
N PRO A 168 -10.69 27.81 33.15
CA PRO A 168 -10.48 29.21 32.85
C PRO A 168 -9.96 29.42 31.41
N ALA A 169 -10.67 30.33 30.72
CA ALA A 169 -10.28 30.95 29.47
C ALA A 169 -9.15 31.99 29.66
N ALA A 170 -8.13 31.94 28.79
CA ALA A 170 -7.22 33.02 28.37
C ALA A 170 -6.12 32.38 27.51
N SER A 171 -5.46 32.98 26.52
CA SER A 171 -5.54 34.26 25.82
C SER A 171 -4.49 34.18 24.70
N ALA A 172 -4.66 34.97 23.64
CA ALA A 172 -3.74 35.13 22.53
C ALA A 172 -2.35 35.71 22.92
N ALA A 173 -1.32 35.27 22.18
CA ALA A 173 -0.10 35.98 21.75
C ALA A 173 0.61 35.03 20.75
N ASP A 174 0.78 35.33 19.46
CA ASP A 174 1.71 36.28 18.85
C ASP A 174 3.17 36.01 19.26
N GLU A 175 3.93 35.27 18.43
CA GLU A 175 5.35 35.59 18.17
C GLU A 175 5.97 34.79 17.00
N ALA A 176 6.54 35.56 16.08
CA ALA A 176 7.83 35.39 15.40
C ALA A 176 8.10 34.17 14.51
N ALA A 177 8.15 34.47 13.20
CA ALA A 177 8.89 33.73 12.19
C ALA A 177 10.38 33.64 12.54
N ALA A 178 10.91 32.41 12.56
CA ALA A 178 12.34 32.14 12.54
C ALA A 178 12.64 31.16 11.39
N GLU A 179 13.48 31.60 10.47
CA GLU A 179 13.99 30.78 9.36
C GLU A 179 15.02 29.75 9.86
N PRO A 180 15.00 28.48 9.42
CA PRO A 180 16.06 27.55 9.72
C PRO A 180 17.21 27.70 8.72
N THR A 181 18.34 28.16 9.25
CA THR A 181 19.63 28.22 8.58
C THR A 181 20.17 26.80 8.36
N LEU A 182 20.56 26.50 7.12
CA LEU A 182 21.25 25.27 6.72
C LEU A 182 22.63 25.20 7.38
N GLY A 183 22.86 24.17 8.20
CA GLY A 183 24.14 23.91 8.87
C GLY A 183 24.30 22.43 9.22
N ALA A 184 24.50 21.58 8.21
CA ALA A 184 24.85 20.18 8.40
C ALA A 184 26.35 20.02 8.68
N SER A 185 26.72 19.92 9.95
CA SER A 185 28.02 19.41 10.40
C SER A 185 27.81 18.09 11.16
N CYS A 186 28.25 16.99 10.56
CA CYS A 186 28.26 15.66 11.16
C CYS A 186 29.44 15.52 12.12
N SER A 187 29.21 15.85 13.39
CA SER A 187 30.14 15.54 14.48
C SER A 187 29.93 14.11 14.96
N SER A 188 30.91 13.26 14.64
CA SER A 188 31.05 11.88 15.09
C SER A 188 31.25 11.80 16.60
N SER A 189 30.17 11.75 17.37
CA SER A 189 30.24 11.50 18.81
C SER A 189 30.46 10.00 19.07
N SER A 190 31.69 9.66 19.43
CA SER A 190 32.13 8.37 19.95
C SER A 190 31.36 8.03 21.23
N ARG A 191 30.35 7.16 21.12
CA ARG A 191 29.57 6.66 22.28
C ARG A 191 30.32 5.52 22.95
N SER A 192 30.49 5.64 24.26
CA SER A 192 31.11 4.65 25.14
C SER A 192 30.34 3.31 25.15
N PRO A 193 31.04 2.16 25.25
CA PRO A 193 30.42 0.84 25.41
C PRO A 193 30.09 0.61 26.88
N GLY A 194 28.93 1.08 27.34
CA GLY A 194 28.50 0.90 28.72
C GLY A 194 26.98 0.79 28.81
N ASP A 195 26.54 -0.32 29.40
CA ASP A 195 25.17 -0.65 29.79
C ASP A 195 24.25 -1.20 28.67
N ARG A 196 24.37 -2.51 28.44
CA ARG A 196 23.38 -3.29 27.68
C ARG A 196 22.27 -3.69 28.64
N SER A 197 21.30 -2.79 28.83
CA SER A 197 19.97 -3.19 29.30
C SER A 197 19.51 -4.38 28.46
N PRO A 198 18.81 -5.38 29.03
CA PRO A 198 18.24 -6.48 28.28
C PRO A 198 17.44 -5.87 27.15
N THR A 199 17.97 -5.98 25.94
CA THR A 199 17.40 -5.41 24.74
C THR A 199 16.05 -6.08 24.57
N ASP A 200 15.02 -5.34 24.96
CA ASP A 200 13.64 -5.60 24.60
C ASP A 200 13.67 -6.07 23.15
N SER A 201 13.27 -7.32 22.95
CA SER A 201 13.47 -8.02 21.68
C SER A 201 12.52 -7.37 20.69
N ALA A 202 12.97 -6.26 20.10
CA ALA A 202 12.19 -5.39 19.24
C ALA A 202 11.55 -6.27 18.18
N GLN A 203 10.23 -6.39 18.29
CA GLN A 203 9.47 -7.31 17.47
C GLN A 203 9.65 -6.89 16.01
N GLU A 204 10.14 -7.80 15.17
CA GLU A 204 10.32 -7.52 13.75
C GLU A 204 8.94 -7.17 13.17
N PRO A 205 8.75 -6.01 12.53
CA PRO A 205 7.44 -5.56 12.08
C PRO A 205 6.86 -6.48 10.99
N PRO A 206 5.53 -6.51 10.85
CA PRO A 206 4.85 -7.34 9.86
C PRO A 206 5.30 -6.94 8.44
N ARG A 207 5.36 -7.93 7.54
CA ARG A 207 5.79 -7.72 6.15
C ARG A 207 4.59 -7.46 5.23
N CYS A 208 4.82 -6.59 4.26
CA CYS A 208 3.94 -6.35 3.13
C CYS A 208 4.20 -7.39 2.02
N VAL A 209 3.23 -7.60 1.13
CA VAL A 209 3.33 -8.47 -0.05
C VAL A 209 4.50 -8.14 -0.98
N CYS A 210 4.95 -6.88 -1.02
CA CYS A 210 6.16 -6.49 -1.76
C CYS A 210 7.48 -6.84 -1.05
N GLY A 211 7.43 -7.40 0.17
CA GLY A 211 8.58 -7.76 1.00
C GLY A 211 9.05 -6.66 1.96
N SER A 212 8.62 -5.41 1.79
CA SER A 212 8.91 -4.32 2.74
C SER A 212 8.14 -4.45 4.05
N ARG A 213 8.51 -3.63 5.03
CA ARG A 213 7.84 -3.60 6.33
C ARG A 213 6.53 -2.81 6.24
N LEU A 214 5.57 -3.20 7.05
CA LEU A 214 4.40 -2.40 7.37
C LEU A 214 4.70 -1.58 8.64
N ALA A 215 4.40 -0.29 8.59
CA ALA A 215 4.47 0.62 9.72
C ALA A 215 3.04 0.98 10.17
N CYS A 216 2.79 0.94 11.47
CA CYS A 216 1.54 1.43 12.04
C CYS A 216 1.63 2.94 12.21
N THR A 217 0.74 3.68 11.56
CA THR A 217 0.67 5.15 11.66
C THR A 217 -0.77 5.57 11.91
N SER A 218 -0.95 6.80 12.42
CA SER A 218 -2.29 7.37 12.51
C SER A 218 -2.82 7.71 11.12
N VAL A 219 -4.14 7.63 10.92
CA VAL A 219 -4.77 8.04 9.64
C VAL A 219 -4.41 9.48 9.27
N ARG A 220 -4.33 10.38 10.26
CA ARG A 220 -3.90 11.77 10.05
C ARG A 220 -2.50 11.87 9.45
N GLU A 221 -1.54 11.18 10.06
CA GLU A 221 -0.15 11.14 9.57
C GLU A 221 -0.08 10.55 8.16
N ARG A 222 -0.82 9.47 7.91
CA ARG A 222 -0.88 8.84 6.59
C ARG A 222 -1.46 9.77 5.52
N VAL A 223 -2.52 10.53 5.83
CA VAL A 223 -3.09 11.56 4.93
C VAL A 223 -2.06 12.66 4.65
N MET A 224 -1.33 13.12 5.67
CA MET A 224 -0.24 14.07 5.46
C MET A 224 0.87 13.51 4.56
N SER A 225 1.27 12.24 4.74
CA SER A 225 2.24 11.58 3.85
C SER A 225 1.71 11.46 2.42
N PHE A 226 0.45 11.09 2.24
CA PHE A 226 -0.21 11.02 0.93
C PHE A 226 -0.11 12.37 0.20
N ILE A 227 -0.41 13.46 0.90
CA ILE A 227 -0.33 14.82 0.36
C ILE A 227 1.11 15.18 -0.02
N ALA A 228 2.05 14.93 0.89
CA ALA A 228 3.46 15.28 0.69
C ALA A 228 4.09 14.52 -0.49
N GLU A 229 3.57 13.33 -0.82
CA GLU A 229 3.97 12.56 -1.98
C GLU A 229 3.42 13.12 -3.30
N GLU A 230 2.22 13.71 -3.31
CA GLU A 230 1.55 14.19 -4.53
C GLU A 230 1.87 15.64 -4.88
N THR A 231 2.02 16.52 -3.88
CA THR A 231 2.18 17.95 -4.11
C THR A 231 3.41 18.51 -3.40
N PRO A 232 4.36 19.13 -4.12
CA PRO A 232 5.53 19.78 -3.50
C PRO A 232 5.16 21.08 -2.76
N VAL A 233 3.92 21.56 -2.90
CA VAL A 233 3.45 22.81 -2.28
C VAL A 233 2.71 22.48 -0.97
N PRO A 234 3.02 23.18 0.14
CA PRO A 234 2.29 23.00 1.40
C PRO A 234 0.80 23.32 1.21
N LEU A 235 -0.07 22.42 1.67
CA LEU A 235 -1.52 22.61 1.59
C LEU A 235 -2.03 23.58 2.67
N SER A 236 -3.16 24.21 2.39
CA SER A 236 -3.90 24.95 3.40
C SER A 236 -4.48 24.00 4.46
N ASN A 237 -4.53 24.45 5.71
CA ASN A 237 -5.13 23.69 6.82
C ASN A 237 -6.59 23.27 6.54
N SER A 238 -7.35 24.13 5.85
CA SER A 238 -8.75 23.86 5.46
C SER A 238 -8.89 22.65 4.53
N LEU A 239 -7.93 22.43 3.62
CA LEU A 239 -7.96 21.28 2.72
C LEU A 239 -7.62 19.99 3.47
N LEU A 240 -6.65 20.05 4.40
CA LEU A 240 -6.32 18.93 5.26
C LEU A 240 -7.52 18.54 6.15
N GLU A 241 -8.19 19.51 6.78
CA GLU A 241 -9.41 19.26 7.57
C GLU A 241 -10.49 18.58 6.73
N ARG A 242 -10.72 19.05 5.50
CA ARG A 242 -11.68 18.43 4.58
C ARG A 242 -11.30 17.00 4.20
N LEU A 243 -10.03 16.72 3.96
CA LEU A 243 -9.54 15.36 3.70
C LEU A 243 -9.67 14.48 4.94
N MET A 244 -9.47 15.02 6.13
CA MET A 244 -9.64 14.28 7.39
C MET A 244 -11.10 13.89 7.67
N LEU A 245 -12.09 14.63 7.18
CA LEU A 245 -13.50 14.24 7.30
C LEU A 245 -13.83 12.97 6.51
N ARG A 246 -13.17 12.76 5.36
CA ARG A 246 -13.32 11.58 4.50
C ARG A 246 -11.94 11.17 3.97
N PRO A 247 -11.10 10.52 4.79
CA PRO A 247 -9.71 10.24 4.44
C PRO A 247 -9.66 9.38 3.18
N PRO A 248 -8.82 9.71 2.18
CA PRO A 248 -8.69 8.95 0.93
C PRO A 248 -7.90 7.64 1.13
N ILE A 249 -8.07 6.99 2.29
CA ILE A 249 -7.37 5.76 2.66
C ILE A 249 -8.41 4.65 2.72
N MET A 250 -8.23 3.68 1.84
CA MET A 250 -9.05 2.47 1.74
C MET A 250 -8.22 1.29 2.23
N CYS A 251 -8.80 0.44 3.07
CA CYS A 251 -8.15 -0.79 3.48
C CYS A 251 -8.13 -1.79 2.32
N ASP A 252 -6.95 -2.27 1.92
CA ASP A 252 -6.81 -3.22 0.80
C ASP A 252 -7.38 -4.62 1.10
N LEU A 253 -7.63 -4.94 2.37
CA LEU A 253 -8.18 -6.24 2.77
C LEU A 253 -9.71 -6.24 2.78
N CYS A 254 -10.35 -5.26 3.44
CA CYS A 254 -11.82 -5.20 3.50
C CYS A 254 -12.45 -4.25 2.48
N SER A 255 -11.65 -3.48 1.74
CA SER A 255 -12.11 -2.46 0.80
C SER A 255 -13.04 -1.41 1.41
N GLN A 256 -12.91 -1.16 2.72
CA GLN A 256 -13.65 -0.12 3.44
C GLN A 256 -12.74 1.09 3.72
N GLN A 257 -13.36 2.28 3.78
CA GLN A 257 -12.68 3.51 4.16
C GLN A 257 -12.25 3.44 5.64
N VAL A 258 -11.00 3.81 5.93
CA VAL A 258 -10.47 3.78 7.30
C VAL A 258 -11.02 4.96 8.11
N SER A 259 -11.38 4.72 9.38
CA SER A 259 -11.86 5.78 10.29
C SER A 259 -10.82 6.90 10.47
N PRO A 260 -11.21 8.19 10.42
CA PRO A 260 -10.31 9.33 10.64
C PRO A 260 -9.52 9.29 11.96
N ALA A 261 -10.09 8.67 13.00
CA ALA A 261 -9.48 8.56 14.32
C ALA A 261 -8.70 7.25 14.53
N GLY A 262 -8.68 6.36 13.53
CA GLY A 262 -8.06 5.05 13.64
C GLY A 262 -6.57 5.05 13.28
N ASN A 263 -5.96 3.88 13.46
CA ASN A 263 -4.64 3.57 12.94
C ASN A 263 -4.73 2.76 11.65
N VAL A 264 -3.67 2.86 10.85
CA VAL A 264 -3.51 2.11 9.61
C VAL A 264 -2.10 1.54 9.55
N TRP A 265 -1.99 0.30 9.09
CA TRP A 265 -0.72 -0.33 8.76
C TRP A 265 -0.43 -0.06 7.29
N THR A 266 0.58 0.77 7.03
CA THR A 266 0.97 1.18 5.68
C THR A 266 2.32 0.64 5.29
N CYS A 267 2.50 0.28 4.03
CA CYS A 267 3.79 -0.18 3.52
C CYS A 267 4.82 0.95 3.48
N GLU A 268 6.02 0.72 4.04
CA GLU A 268 7.12 1.71 4.02
C GLU A 268 7.62 2.05 2.60
N ASN A 269 7.37 1.19 1.61
CA ASN A 269 7.66 1.52 0.21
C ASN A 269 6.66 2.51 -0.38
N GLY A 270 5.52 2.75 0.28
CA GLY A 270 4.42 3.57 -0.23
C GLY A 270 4.02 3.16 -1.65
N ARG A 271 4.04 4.14 -2.55
CA ARG A 271 3.68 4.01 -3.98
C ARG A 271 4.84 3.63 -4.90
N ARG A 272 5.99 3.23 -4.35
CA ARG A 272 7.22 3.02 -5.13
C ARG A 272 7.30 1.65 -5.82
N THR A 273 6.28 0.82 -5.67
CA THR A 273 6.25 -0.53 -6.24
C THR A 273 4.95 -0.76 -6.99
N VAL A 274 5.00 -1.60 -8.02
CA VAL A 274 3.85 -1.85 -8.89
C VAL A 274 2.68 -2.54 -8.18
N LEU A 275 2.96 -3.29 -7.12
CA LEU A 275 1.96 -3.99 -6.30
C LEU A 275 0.98 -3.06 -5.58
N HIS A 276 1.36 -1.81 -5.36
CA HIS A 276 0.54 -0.85 -4.64
C HIS A 276 0.84 0.56 -5.15
N SER A 277 0.41 0.84 -6.38
CA SER A 277 0.56 2.18 -6.98
C SER A 277 -0.17 3.28 -6.22
N VAL A 278 -1.17 2.92 -5.40
CA VAL A 278 -1.93 3.83 -4.53
C VAL A 278 -1.52 3.68 -3.05
N ALA A 279 -0.37 3.04 -2.79
CA ALA A 279 0.08 2.52 -1.51
C ALA A 279 -0.73 1.29 -1.06
N TYR A 280 -0.22 0.62 -0.02
CA TYR A 280 -0.84 -0.56 0.57
C TYR A 280 -1.15 -0.24 2.03
N ASP A 281 -2.43 -0.23 2.37
CA ASP A 281 -2.98 0.25 3.62
C ASP A 281 -3.91 -0.84 4.20
N VAL A 282 -3.66 -1.26 5.44
CA VAL A 282 -4.48 -2.25 6.17
C VAL A 282 -5.02 -1.61 7.43
N CYS A 283 -6.35 -1.55 7.58
CA CYS A 283 -6.95 -1.00 8.79
C CYS A 283 -6.60 -1.84 10.03
N GLU A 284 -6.58 -1.19 11.20
CA GLU A 284 -6.27 -1.84 12.48
C GLU A 284 -7.15 -3.08 12.76
N ALA A 285 -8.43 -3.04 12.41
CA ALA A 285 -9.34 -4.18 12.57
C ALA A 285 -8.94 -5.40 11.73
N CYS A 286 -8.63 -5.20 10.43
CA CYS A 286 -8.17 -6.28 9.56
C CYS A 286 -6.82 -6.85 10.02
N PHE A 287 -5.93 -5.98 10.50
CA PHE A 287 -4.67 -6.42 11.09
C PHE A 287 -4.90 -7.28 12.34
N ALA A 288 -5.70 -6.80 13.29
CA ALA A 288 -6.03 -7.52 14.52
C ALA A 288 -6.69 -8.88 14.24
N TYR A 289 -7.58 -8.95 13.26
CA TYR A 289 -8.22 -10.19 12.84
C TYR A 289 -7.23 -11.16 12.18
N HIS A 290 -6.50 -10.74 11.15
CA HIS A 290 -5.64 -11.66 10.41
C HIS A 290 -4.36 -12.02 11.14
N ALA A 291 -3.77 -11.10 11.93
CA ALA A 291 -2.60 -11.40 12.74
C ALA A 291 -2.99 -12.10 14.05
N HIS A 292 -3.93 -11.53 14.80
CA HIS A 292 -4.18 -11.99 16.17
C HIS A 292 -5.42 -12.86 16.33
N GLY A 293 -6.23 -13.06 15.28
CA GLY A 293 -7.48 -13.82 15.34
C GLY A 293 -8.53 -13.17 16.23
N ILE A 294 -8.45 -11.85 16.42
CA ILE A 294 -9.45 -11.09 17.16
C ILE A 294 -10.64 -10.90 16.21
N GLU A 295 -11.78 -11.49 16.56
CA GLU A 295 -13.02 -11.36 15.79
C GLU A 295 -13.36 -9.87 15.61
N ILE A 296 -13.59 -9.45 14.37
CA ILE A 296 -14.08 -8.10 14.09
C ILE A 296 -15.53 -8.11 14.55
N PRO A 297 -15.94 -7.24 15.51
CA PRO A 297 -17.35 -7.12 15.85
C PRO A 297 -18.10 -6.87 14.55
N GLU A 298 -18.99 -7.78 14.17
CA GLU A 298 -19.83 -7.60 13.00
C GLU A 298 -20.58 -6.29 13.23
N LEU A 299 -20.13 -5.21 12.57
CA LEU A 299 -20.85 -3.95 12.55
C LEU A 299 -22.13 -4.28 11.81
N SER A 300 -23.16 -4.55 12.60
CA SER A 300 -24.46 -5.03 12.17
C SER A 300 -24.88 -4.21 10.96
N SER A 301 -24.92 -4.86 9.80
CA SER A 301 -25.23 -4.24 8.51
C SER A 301 -26.66 -3.65 8.43
N SER A 302 -27.36 -3.61 9.55
CA SER A 302 -28.74 -3.19 9.73
C SER A 302 -28.97 -1.69 9.78
N GLU A 303 -27.94 -0.83 9.89
CA GLU A 303 -28.14 0.64 9.99
C GLU A 303 -27.80 1.42 8.71
N LEU A 304 -27.35 0.78 7.63
CA LEU A 304 -27.10 1.44 6.32
C LEU A 304 -28.16 1.12 5.27
N GLY A 305 -29.23 0.42 5.64
CA GLY A 305 -30.38 0.14 4.80
C GLY A 305 -31.42 1.26 4.83
N ASP A 306 -31.06 2.45 4.35
CA ASP A 306 -32.04 3.38 3.77
C ASP A 306 -31.30 4.38 2.85
N SER A 307 -30.64 3.81 1.82
CA SER A 307 -30.21 4.61 0.68
C SER A 307 -31.47 5.00 -0.07
N MET A 308 -32.02 6.15 0.30
CA MET A 308 -32.97 6.96 -0.44
C MET A 308 -32.71 6.78 -1.95
N GLU A 309 -33.54 5.96 -2.60
CA GLU A 309 -33.63 5.88 -4.06
C GLU A 309 -34.10 7.28 -4.49
N LEU A 310 -33.14 8.16 -4.79
CA LEU A 310 -33.45 9.43 -5.41
C LEU A 310 -33.91 9.09 -6.83
N ASP A 311 -35.23 9.11 -7.01
CA ASP A 311 -35.91 8.97 -8.29
C ASP A 311 -35.15 9.75 -9.38
N GLU A 312 -34.49 9.03 -10.29
CA GLU A 312 -33.84 9.56 -11.50
C GLU A 312 -34.89 9.99 -12.56
N ASP A 313 -35.97 10.65 -12.12
CA ASP A 313 -37.09 11.14 -12.94
C ASP A 313 -37.20 12.68 -12.86
N SER A 314 -36.08 13.40 -12.96
CA SER A 314 -36.12 14.86 -13.17
C SER A 314 -35.49 15.23 -14.50
N ASP A 315 -36.36 15.31 -15.50
CA ASP A 315 -36.35 16.33 -16.55
C ASP A 315 -34.99 16.61 -17.20
N ARG A 316 -34.55 15.67 -18.04
CA ARG A 316 -33.66 16.02 -19.14
C ARG A 316 -34.46 16.84 -20.15
N ASP A 317 -34.47 18.15 -19.95
CA ASP A 317 -34.86 19.12 -20.98
C ASP A 317 -34.02 18.84 -22.23
N GLU A 318 -34.72 18.34 -23.24
CA GLU A 318 -34.28 18.08 -24.60
C GLU A 318 -33.95 19.44 -25.25
N LEU A 319 -32.72 19.93 -25.05
CA LEU A 319 -32.24 21.13 -25.74
C LEU A 319 -32.01 20.77 -27.22
N ASP A 320 -32.99 21.17 -28.02
CA ASP A 320 -33.04 21.09 -29.48
C ASP A 320 -31.82 21.80 -30.10
N PRO A 321 -30.93 21.10 -30.84
CA PRO A 321 -29.71 21.68 -31.41
C PRO A 321 -29.92 22.45 -32.72
N GLU A 322 -31.15 22.77 -33.12
CA GLU A 322 -31.45 23.51 -34.36
C GLU A 322 -31.55 25.03 -34.12
N ASP A 323 -30.43 25.74 -33.91
CA ASP A 323 -30.37 27.21 -34.12
C ASP A 323 -28.95 27.79 -33.99
N PHE A 324 -27.94 27.15 -34.61
CA PHE A 324 -26.67 27.84 -34.88
C PHE A 324 -26.53 28.09 -36.38
N ASP A 325 -27.48 28.89 -36.88
CA ASP A 325 -27.43 29.43 -38.22
C ASP A 325 -26.28 30.44 -38.35
N SER A 326 -25.63 30.29 -39.48
CA SER A 326 -24.45 30.94 -40.00
C SER A 326 -24.68 32.40 -40.39
N GLU A 327 -23.99 33.35 -39.75
CA GLU A 327 -23.59 34.67 -40.28
C GLU A 327 -22.30 35.04 -39.51
N ASP A 328 -21.13 35.29 -40.10
CA ASP A 328 -20.83 36.41 -40.98
C ASP A 328 -19.45 36.17 -41.64
N GLU A 329 -19.41 36.17 -42.97
CA GLU A 329 -18.21 36.50 -43.75
C GLU A 329 -18.28 37.98 -44.12
N ALA A 330 -17.30 38.77 -43.66
CA ALA A 330 -16.92 40.06 -44.25
C ALA A 330 -15.44 40.36 -43.98
#